data_AF-A0A178T4Z2-F1
#
_entry.id   AF-A0A178T4Z2-F1
#
_cell.length_a   1.000
_cell.length_b   1.000
_cell.length_c   1.000
_cell.angle_alpha   90.00
_cell.angle_beta   90.00
_cell.angle_gamma   90.00
#
_symmetry.space_group_name_H-M   'P 1'
#
loop_
_entity.id
_entity.type
_entity.pdbx_description
1 polymer ?
#
loop_
_entity_poly.entity_id
_entity_poly.type
_entity_poly.pdbx_seq_one_letter_code
_entity_poly.pdbx_strand_id
1 'polypeptide(L)'
;MKRLKITNDHGWTPRTLRKQERKIKDASLRVRVTAVRLVMEGHLGKDVAKMVNLCRQSVALYVARFNQGGLDHLLDRRLPPGRVPFLVGCRLVACHFLRKNNNKKLDNSC
;
A
#
# COMPACT_ATOMS: atom_id res chain seq x y z
N MET A 1 19.86 -7.63 -1.93
CA MET A 1 18.54 -6.94 -1.90
C MET A 1 18.16 -6.64 -0.45
N LYS A 2 17.64 -5.44 -0.14
CA LYS A 2 17.23 -5.08 1.23
C LYS A 2 15.97 -5.87 1.63
N ARG A 3 16.01 -6.55 2.78
CA ARG A 3 14.81 -7.21 3.35
C ARG A 3 13.80 -6.14 3.76
N LEU A 4 12.54 -6.36 3.42
CA LEU A 4 11.43 -5.56 3.97
C LEU A 4 11.31 -5.93 5.44
N LYS A 5 11.40 -4.94 6.32
CA LYS A 5 11.23 -5.11 7.76
C LYS A 5 10.01 -4.31 8.18
N ILE A 6 9.12 -4.96 8.93
CA ILE A 6 8.07 -4.26 9.66
C ILE A 6 8.73 -3.80 10.96
N THR A 7 8.73 -2.49 11.16
CA THR A 7 9.44 -1.84 12.27
C THR A 7 8.50 -1.46 13.41
N ASN A 8 7.21 -1.36 13.11
CA ASN A 8 6.17 -1.05 14.08
C ASN A 8 4.96 -1.92 13.75
N ASP A 9 4.68 -2.89 14.61
CA ASP A 9 3.55 -3.81 14.49
C ASP A 9 2.22 -3.17 14.90
N HIS A 10 2.21 -1.97 15.52
CA HIS A 10 1.00 -1.22 15.91
C HIS A 10 -0.02 -2.08 16.69
N GLY A 11 0.44 -3.11 17.42
CA GLY A 11 -0.40 -4.06 18.14
C GLY A 11 -1.06 -5.14 17.27
N TRP A 12 -0.71 -5.23 15.98
CA TRP A 12 -1.23 -6.24 15.06
C TRP A 12 -0.33 -7.47 15.01
N THR A 13 -0.95 -8.62 15.25
CA THR A 13 -0.34 -9.94 15.06
C THR A 13 -0.86 -10.59 13.77
N PRO A 14 -0.11 -11.53 13.16
CA PRO A 14 -0.59 -12.27 11.99
C PRO A 14 -1.93 -13.00 12.24
N ARG A 15 -2.20 -13.43 13.49
CA ARG A 15 -3.51 -13.99 13.89
C ARG A 15 -4.64 -12.97 13.82
N THR A 16 -4.41 -11.75 14.31
CA THR A 16 -5.42 -10.67 14.24
C THR A 16 -5.65 -10.20 12.81
N LEU A 17 -4.61 -10.17 11.97
CA LEU A 17 -4.74 -9.84 10.55
C LEU A 17 -5.62 -10.86 9.82
N ARG A 18 -5.50 -12.16 10.09
CA ARG A 18 -6.41 -13.19 9.53
C ARG A 18 -7.87 -12.98 9.89
N LYS A 19 -8.17 -12.55 11.12
CA LYS A 19 -9.55 -12.21 11.51
C LYS A 19 -10.06 -11.01 10.71
N GLN A 20 -9.18 -10.05 10.43
CA GLN A 20 -9.54 -8.85 9.70
C GLN A 20 -9.70 -9.08 8.19
N GLU A 21 -8.86 -9.95 7.60
CA GLU A 21 -9.01 -10.41 6.22
C GLU A 21 -10.41 -11.00 5.95
N ARG A 22 -11.01 -11.67 6.94
CA ARG A 22 -12.37 -12.24 6.83
C ARG A 22 -13.47 -11.19 6.86
N LYS A 23 -13.23 -10.04 7.50
CA LYS A 23 -14.22 -8.94 7.60
C LYS A 23 -14.23 -8.05 6.36
N ILE A 24 -13.10 -7.95 5.67
CA ILE A 24 -12.95 -7.11 4.49
C ILE A 24 -13.66 -7.79 3.31
N LYS A 25 -14.65 -7.10 2.71
CA LYS A 25 -15.35 -7.59 1.51
C LYS A 25 -14.56 -7.33 0.23
N ASP A 26 -13.81 -6.23 0.17
CA ASP A 26 -13.02 -5.85 -1.00
C ASP A 26 -11.81 -6.75 -1.22
N ALA A 27 -11.76 -7.39 -2.40
CA ALA A 27 -10.65 -8.26 -2.78
C ALA A 27 -9.30 -7.54 -2.80
N SER A 28 -9.27 -6.29 -3.29
CA SER A 28 -8.04 -5.50 -3.38
C SER A 28 -7.46 -5.16 -2.00
N LEU A 29 -8.32 -4.84 -1.03
CA LEU A 29 -7.92 -4.54 0.34
C LEU A 29 -7.46 -5.82 1.06
N ARG A 30 -8.15 -6.94 0.85
CA ARG A 30 -7.71 -8.25 1.37
C ARG A 30 -6.30 -8.59 0.92
N VAL A 31 -6.00 -8.42 -0.37
CA VAL A 31 -4.68 -8.64 -0.96
C VAL A 31 -3.59 -7.79 -0.27
N ARG A 32 -3.88 -6.52 0.06
CA ARG A 32 -2.94 -5.67 0.80
C ARG A 32 -2.63 -6.21 2.19
N VAL A 33 -3.67 -6.62 2.93
CA VAL A 33 -3.53 -7.18 4.28
C VAL A 33 -2.76 -8.49 4.24
N THR A 34 -3.04 -9.35 3.25
CA THR A 34 -2.32 -10.61 3.04
C THR A 34 -0.84 -10.38 2.74
N ALA A 35 -0.50 -9.36 1.93
CA ALA A 35 0.89 -9.02 1.66
C ALA A 35 1.64 -8.61 2.94
N VAL A 36 1.04 -7.79 3.80
CA VAL A 36 1.65 -7.39 5.08
C VAL A 36 1.76 -8.58 6.03
N ARG A 37 0.73 -9.44 6.12
CA ARG A 37 0.74 -10.67 6.91
C ARG A 37 1.92 -11.58 6.54
N LEU A 38 2.13 -11.81 5.24
CA LEU A 38 3.23 -12.65 4.76
C LEU A 38 4.60 -12.04 5.06
N VAL A 39 4.73 -10.72 4.97
CA VAL A 39 5.99 -10.03 5.37
C VAL A 39 6.21 -10.13 6.88
N MET A 40 5.15 -10.06 7.71
CA MET A 40 5.26 -10.29 9.16
C MET A 40 5.67 -11.73 9.49
N GLU A 41 5.20 -12.72 8.72
CA GLU A 41 5.58 -14.13 8.85
C GLU A 41 7.04 -14.38 8.42
N GLY A 42 7.74 -13.37 7.89
CA GLY A 42 9.15 -13.42 7.53
C GLY A 42 9.42 -13.76 6.05
N HIS A 43 8.38 -13.79 5.21
CA HIS A 43 8.57 -14.03 3.78
C HIS A 43 9.30 -12.87 3.10
N LEU A 44 10.10 -13.19 2.08
CA LEU A 44 10.79 -12.18 1.28
C LEU A 44 9.77 -11.45 0.39
N GLY A 45 9.92 -10.13 0.24
CA GLY A 45 9.03 -9.34 -0.62
C GLY A 45 8.94 -9.81 -2.07
N LYS A 46 9.95 -10.53 -2.59
CA LYS A 46 9.91 -11.16 -3.93
C LYS A 46 8.94 -12.33 -3.98
N ASP A 47 8.91 -13.15 -2.93
CA ASP A 47 8.04 -14.32 -2.87
C ASP A 47 6.61 -13.89 -2.59
N VAL A 48 6.43 -12.88 -1.72
CA VAL A 48 5.12 -12.25 -1.46
C VAL A 48 4.54 -11.64 -2.74
N ALA A 49 5.35 -10.94 -3.54
CA ALA A 49 4.94 -10.39 -4.82
C ALA A 49 4.39 -11.47 -5.77
N LYS A 50 5.08 -12.62 -5.85
CA LYS A 50 4.64 -13.76 -6.67
C LYS A 50 3.37 -14.43 -6.13
N MET A 51 3.29 -14.66 -4.82
CA MET A 51 2.13 -15.32 -4.20
C MET A 51 0.85 -14.50 -4.32
N VAL A 52 0.98 -13.16 -4.27
CA VAL A 52 -0.15 -12.23 -4.24
C VAL A 52 -0.41 -11.59 -5.62
N ASN A 53 0.35 -11.99 -6.66
CA ASN A 53 0.29 -11.41 -8.02
C ASN A 53 0.39 -9.87 -8.01
N LEU A 54 1.37 -9.34 -7.27
CA LEU A 54 1.61 -7.91 -7.14
C LEU A 54 3.04 -7.55 -7.56
N CYS A 55 3.22 -6.33 -8.05
CA CYS A 55 4.56 -5.80 -8.29
C CYS A 55 5.32 -5.64 -6.95
N ARG A 56 6.63 -5.90 -7.00
CA ARG A 56 7.52 -5.76 -5.84
C ARG A 56 7.46 -4.36 -5.20
N GLN A 57 7.30 -3.32 -6.02
CA GLN A 57 7.17 -1.93 -5.55
C GLN A 57 5.89 -1.72 -4.73
N SER A 58 4.78 -2.35 -5.12
CA SER A 58 3.50 -2.27 -4.40
C SER A 58 3.60 -2.90 -3.02
N VAL A 59 4.26 -4.06 -2.89
CA VAL A 59 4.49 -4.72 -1.60
C VAL A 59 5.34 -3.82 -0.68
N ALA A 60 6.39 -3.19 -1.20
CA ALA A 60 7.20 -2.25 -0.44
C ALA A 60 6.40 -1.02 0.02
N LEU A 61 5.52 -0.49 -0.84
CA LEU A 61 4.64 0.62 -0.51
C LEU A 61 3.65 0.26 0.60
N TYR A 62 3.08 -0.95 0.57
CA TYR A 62 2.16 -1.41 1.61
C TYR A 62 2.83 -1.55 2.97
N VAL A 63 4.04 -2.11 3.01
CA VAL A 63 4.84 -2.19 4.24
C VAL A 63 5.18 -0.79 4.76
N ALA A 64 5.54 0.15 3.88
CA ALA A 64 5.82 1.53 4.28
C ALA A 64 4.58 2.22 4.87
N ARG A 65 3.40 2.08 4.25
CA ARG A 65 2.14 2.63 4.77
C ARG A 65 1.73 2.00 6.10
N PHE A 66 1.90 0.69 6.21
CA PHE A 66 1.64 -0.02 7.46
C PHE A 66 2.56 0.47 8.59
N ASN A 67 3.84 0.69 8.30
CA ASN A 67 4.76 1.25 9.29
C ASN A 67 4.38 2.70 9.70
N GLN A 68 3.76 3.48 8.81
CA GLN A 68 3.37 4.88 9.08
C GLN A 68 2.14 5.02 9.99
N GLY A 69 1.10 4.22 9.77
CA GLY A 69 -0.18 4.38 10.47
C GLY A 69 -0.97 3.09 10.64
N GLY A 70 -0.29 1.95 10.58
CA GLY A 70 -0.88 0.64 10.78
C GLY A 70 -1.88 0.26 9.69
N LEU A 71 -2.89 -0.50 10.11
CA LEU A 71 -3.89 -1.04 9.19
C LEU A 71 -4.81 0.04 8.60
N ASP A 72 -5.11 1.10 9.36
CA ASP A 72 -5.98 2.18 8.91
C ASP A 72 -5.42 2.86 7.65
N HIS A 73 -4.13 3.22 7.66
CA HIS A 73 -3.44 3.79 6.49
C HIS A 73 -3.25 2.82 5.32
N LEU A 74 -3.32 1.51 5.57
CA LEU A 74 -3.26 0.50 4.52
C LEU A 74 -4.61 0.36 3.79
N LEU A 75 -5.69 0.48 4.56
CA LEU A 75 -7.07 0.40 4.07
C LEU A 75 -7.59 1.73 3.54
N ASP A 76 -6.99 2.86 3.95
CA ASP A 76 -7.32 4.19 3.44
C ASP A 76 -7.16 4.22 1.91
N ARG A 77 -8.31 4.33 1.23
CA ARG A 77 -8.39 4.61 -0.19
C ARG A 77 -8.53 6.11 -0.33
N ARG A 78 -7.40 6.83 -0.28
CA ARG A 78 -7.37 8.22 -0.78
C ARG A 78 -7.62 8.18 -2.28
N LEU A 79 -8.89 8.35 -2.66
CA LEU A 79 -9.18 8.78 -4.02
C LEU A 79 -8.55 10.17 -4.15
N PRO A 80 -7.72 10.41 -5.18
CA PRO A 80 -7.34 11.78 -5.47
C PRO A 80 -8.64 12.59 -5.62
N PRO A 81 -8.72 13.82 -5.08
CA PRO A 81 -9.86 14.67 -5.38
C PRO A 81 -9.97 14.70 -6.90
N GLY A 82 -11.16 14.35 -7.42
CA GLY A 82 -11.39 14.28 -8.86
C GLY A 82 -10.87 15.56 -9.50
N ARG A 83 -10.25 15.46 -10.68
CA ARG A 83 -9.90 16.68 -11.43
C ARG A 83 -11.19 17.47 -11.57
N VAL A 84 -11.22 18.66 -11.00
CA VAL A 84 -12.32 19.60 -11.24
C VAL A 84 -12.44 19.77 -12.76
N PRO A 85 -13.65 19.66 -13.34
CA PRO A 85 -13.84 19.86 -14.77
C PRO A 85 -13.21 21.19 -15.17
N PHE A 86 -12.34 21.19 -16.17
CA PHE A 86 -11.61 22.38 -16.63
C PHE A 86 -12.51 23.43 -17.31
N LEU A 87 -13.83 23.20 -17.34
CA LEU A 87 -14.82 24.00 -18.06
C LEU A 87 -15.86 24.66 -17.13
N VAL A 88 -15.53 24.88 -15.86
CA VAL A 88 -16.28 25.81 -15.00
C VAL A 88 -15.31 26.87 -14.51
N GLY A 89 -15.51 28.08 -15.01
CA GLY A 89 -14.55 29.17 -14.95
C GLY A 89 -14.22 29.65 -13.53
N CYS A 90 -12.97 30.13 -13.44
CA CYS A 90 -12.44 31.11 -12.50
C CYS A 90 -12.21 30.70 -11.02
N ARG A 91 -10.92 30.83 -10.63
CA ARG A 91 -10.32 30.95 -9.28
C ARG A 91 -10.65 29.86 -8.25
N LEU A 92 -9.64 29.04 -7.92
CA LEU A 92 -8.85 29.20 -6.69
C LEU A 92 -7.77 28.10 -6.57
N VAL A 93 -6.53 28.58 -6.46
CA VAL A 93 -5.41 28.12 -5.62
C VAL A 93 -5.51 26.73 -4.96
N ALA A 94 -4.61 25.81 -5.35
CA ALA A 94 -3.74 25.03 -4.45
C ALA A 94 -3.17 23.78 -5.17
N CYS A 95 -2.38 23.99 -6.23
CA CYS A 95 -1.53 22.94 -6.78
C CYS A 95 -0.17 22.96 -6.09
N HIS A 96 -0.10 22.53 -4.82
CA HIS A 96 1.19 22.27 -4.19
C HIS A 96 1.14 21.09 -3.22
N PHE A 97 1.14 19.88 -3.77
CA PHE A 97 1.87 18.79 -3.11
C PHE A 97 2.54 17.92 -4.16
N LEU A 98 3.73 18.38 -4.55
CA LEU A 98 4.68 17.62 -5.35
C LEU A 98 4.95 16.26 -4.69
N ARG A 99 4.45 15.25 -5.38
CA ARG A 99 4.97 13.90 -5.53
C ARG A 99 6.51 13.87 -5.40
N LYS A 100 7.03 13.84 -4.17
CA LYS A 100 8.36 13.32 -3.87
C LYS A 100 8.19 11.91 -3.32
N ASN A 101 8.35 10.90 -4.16
CA ASN A 101 9.65 10.24 -4.27
C ASN A 101 9.61 9.00 -5.17
N ASN A 102 10.71 8.88 -5.93
CA ASN A 102 11.19 7.72 -6.66
C ASN A 102 10.55 7.40 -8.01
N ASN A 103 10.83 8.30 -8.95
CA ASN A 103 11.11 7.87 -10.31
C ASN A 103 12.51 7.22 -10.33
N LYS A 104 12.57 5.89 -10.37
CA LYS A 104 13.67 5.18 -11.01
C LYS A 104 13.05 4.11 -11.89
N LYS A 105 12.67 4.57 -13.09
CA LYS A 105 12.74 3.87 -14.37
C LYS A 105 13.41 2.49 -14.22
N LEU A 106 12.67 1.41 -14.45
CA LEU A 106 13.19 0.10 -14.86
C LEU A 106 11.97 -0.78 -15.19
N ASP A 107 11.82 -0.96 -16.51
CA ASP A 107 11.23 -2.08 -17.24
C ASP A 107 9.94 -2.75 -16.74
N ASN A 108 8.99 -2.73 -17.67
CA ASN A 108 7.96 -3.74 -17.85
C ASN A 108 8.53 -5.15 -17.65
N SER A 109 8.19 -5.80 -16.54
CA SER A 109 7.68 -7.17 -16.52
C SER A 109 7.14 -7.44 -15.12
N CYS A 110 5.85 -7.74 -15.04
CA CYS A 110 5.38 -8.64 -13.99
C CYS A 110 6.06 -10.00 -14.15
#